data_AF-A0A7X7BEK5-F1
#
_entry.id   AF-A0A7X7BEK5-F1
#
_cell.length_a   1.000
_cell.length_b   1.000
_cell.length_c   1.000
_cell.angle_alpha   90.00
_cell.angle_beta   90.00
_cell.angle_gamma   90.00
#
_symmetry.space_group_name_H-M   'P 1'
#
loop_
_entity.id
_entity.type
_entity.pdbx_description
1 polymer ?
#
loop_
_entity_poly.entity_id
_entity_poly.type
_entity_poly.pdbx_seq_one_letter_code
_entity_poly.pdbx_strand_id
1 'polypeptide(L)'
;MTIVPIMDDGHSELKSFSLANLPIRLPKNDDGAFVLESLEMNDEKMVAVMHQDGPVSIMNPELIPIDQEGEMLRFDASVDYDYDRETGKITLTYYWEESLTEEELNNIAGFSYFANYDFQLNEEEAITIKLVE
;
A
#
# COMPACT_ATOMS: atom_id res chain seq x y z
N MET A 1 -1.60 27.19 5.34
CA MET A 1 -1.67 25.84 4.77
C MET A 1 -1.23 25.92 3.32
N THR A 2 -0.35 25.03 2.87
CA THR A 2 0.07 24.96 1.47
C THR A 2 -0.37 23.63 0.89
N ILE A 3 -0.98 23.67 -0.29
CA ILE A 3 -1.41 22.50 -1.05
C ILE A 3 -0.54 22.44 -2.30
N VAL A 4 0.16 21.33 -2.50
CA VAL A 4 0.99 21.09 -3.69
C VAL A 4 0.29 20.05 -4.54
N PRO A 5 -0.09 20.36 -5.79
CA PRO A 5 -0.66 19.37 -6.69
C PRO A 5 0.31 18.24 -7.00
N ILE A 6 -0.24 17.05 -7.22
CA ILE A 6 0.49 15.86 -7.66
C ILE A 6 0.27 15.72 -9.16
N MET A 7 1.36 15.49 -9.91
CA MET A 7 1.33 15.03 -11.29
C MET A 7 1.71 13.55 -11.32
N ASP A 8 0.93 12.78 -12.08
CA ASP A 8 1.05 11.34 -12.26
C ASP A 8 0.60 11.05 -13.69
N ASP A 9 1.43 10.38 -14.49
CA ASP A 9 1.09 10.01 -15.88
C ASP A 9 0.56 8.57 -15.99
N GLY A 10 0.44 7.86 -14.86
CA GLY A 10 -0.19 6.57 -14.70
C GLY A 10 0.75 5.38 -14.88
N HIS A 11 2.06 5.57 -15.04
CA HIS A 11 3.01 4.46 -15.18
C HIS A 11 3.46 3.91 -13.83
N SER A 12 3.07 2.65 -13.61
CA SER A 12 3.49 1.90 -12.44
C SER A 12 4.49 0.81 -12.78
N GLU A 13 5.34 0.50 -11.80
CA GLU A 13 6.17 -0.70 -11.79
C GLU A 13 5.75 -1.61 -10.64
N LEU A 14 5.82 -2.92 -10.86
CA LEU A 14 5.56 -3.90 -9.82
C LEU A 14 6.84 -4.10 -9.01
N LYS A 15 6.75 -3.88 -7.69
CA LYS A 15 7.81 -4.18 -6.72
C LYS A 15 7.36 -5.27 -5.78
N SER A 16 8.30 -6.01 -5.21
CA SER A 16 8.02 -7.12 -4.31
C SER A 16 8.80 -7.00 -3.01
N PHE A 17 8.25 -7.52 -1.93
CA PHE A 17 8.91 -7.61 -0.63
C PHE A 17 8.58 -8.94 0.06
N SER A 18 9.49 -9.42 0.91
CA SER A 18 9.25 -10.57 1.77
C SER A 18 8.77 -10.14 3.15
N LEU A 19 8.01 -10.98 3.83
CA LEU A 19 7.46 -10.70 5.17
C LEU A 19 8.48 -10.82 6.32
N ALA A 20 9.78 -10.86 6.00
CA ALA A 20 10.80 -11.25 6.96
C ALA A 20 10.95 -10.29 8.16
N ASN A 21 10.72 -8.98 7.98
CA ASN A 21 10.88 -7.98 9.04
C ASN A 21 9.91 -6.81 8.88
N LEU A 22 8.95 -6.68 9.80
CA LEU A 22 8.12 -5.47 9.93
C LEU A 22 8.75 -4.47 10.91
N PRO A 23 8.58 -3.14 10.73
CA PRO A 23 7.83 -2.51 9.64
C PRO A 23 8.60 -2.54 8.31
N ILE A 24 7.87 -2.57 7.19
CA ILE A 24 8.42 -2.55 5.83
C ILE A 24 8.06 -1.24 5.16
N ARG A 25 9.07 -0.50 4.70
CA ARG A 25 8.87 0.68 3.86
C ARG A 25 8.64 0.24 2.41
N LEU A 26 7.54 0.69 1.82
CA LEU A 26 7.12 0.42 0.44
C LEU A 26 7.17 1.74 -0.36
N PRO A 27 8.33 2.09 -0.95
CA PRO A 27 8.48 3.31 -1.73
C PRO A 27 7.45 3.37 -2.85
N LYS A 28 6.57 4.37 -2.77
CA LYS A 28 5.61 4.64 -3.85
C LYS A 28 6.26 5.50 -4.91
N ASN A 29 7.07 6.49 -4.52
CA ASN A 29 7.84 7.38 -5.38
C ASN A 29 9.12 7.83 -4.63
N ASP A 30 9.87 8.78 -5.20
CA ASP A 30 11.11 9.31 -4.59
C ASP A 30 10.85 10.09 -3.29
N ASP A 31 9.67 10.69 -3.15
CA ASP A 31 9.31 11.58 -2.04
C ASP A 31 8.50 10.88 -0.94
N GLY A 32 7.87 9.75 -1.23
CA GLY A 32 6.84 9.15 -0.38
C GLY A 32 6.72 7.63 -0.46
N ALA A 33 6.28 7.03 0.64
CA ALA A 33 6.09 5.60 0.79
C ALA A 33 4.82 5.27 1.60
N PHE A 34 4.35 4.04 1.45
CA PHE A 34 3.55 3.41 2.49
C PHE A 34 4.48 2.63 3.42
N VAL A 35 4.22 2.66 4.72
CA VAL A 35 4.94 1.85 5.69
C VAL A 35 3.98 0.81 6.22
N LEU A 36 4.24 -0.47 5.92
CA LEU A 36 3.49 -1.60 6.44
C LEU A 36 3.97 -1.87 7.88
N GLU A 37 3.11 -1.63 8.85
CA GLU A 37 3.39 -1.78 10.29
C GLU A 37 3.11 -3.20 10.78
N SER A 38 1.96 -3.74 10.39
CA SER A 38 1.55 -5.09 10.76
C SER A 38 0.78 -5.75 9.62
N LEU A 39 0.93 -7.07 9.53
CA LEU A 39 0.16 -7.90 8.63
C LEU A 39 -0.22 -9.18 9.38
N GLU A 40 -1.52 -9.42 9.49
CA GLU A 40 -2.09 -10.63 10.07
C GLU A 40 -2.90 -11.34 8.99
N MET A 41 -2.85 -12.67 8.96
CA MET A 41 -3.52 -13.45 7.94
C MET A 41 -3.98 -14.78 8.51
N ASN A 42 -5.16 -15.22 8.09
CA ASN A 42 -5.72 -16.53 8.36
C ASN A 42 -6.43 -17.08 7.11
N ASP A 43 -7.13 -18.19 7.28
CA ASP A 43 -7.89 -18.90 6.25
C ASP A 43 -9.09 -18.10 5.70
N GLU A 44 -9.55 -17.05 6.38
CA GLU A 44 -10.69 -16.23 5.95
C GLU A 44 -10.27 -14.88 5.36
N LYS A 45 -9.17 -14.29 5.86
CA LYS A 45 -8.77 -12.94 5.48
C LYS A 45 -7.30 -12.62 5.75
N MET A 46 -6.84 -11.53 5.14
CA MET A 46 -5.64 -10.80 5.52
C MET A 46 -5.99 -9.38 5.96
N VAL A 47 -5.35 -8.90 7.02
CA VAL A 47 -5.45 -7.53 7.51
C VAL A 47 -4.06 -6.91 7.52
N ALA A 48 -3.87 -5.87 6.69
CA ALA A 48 -2.65 -5.08 6.65
C ALA A 48 -2.90 -3.69 7.25
N VAL A 49 -2.03 -3.26 8.16
CA VAL A 49 -2.06 -1.93 8.78
C VAL A 49 -0.85 -1.15 8.33
N MET A 50 -1.09 0.05 7.83
CA MET A 50 -0.08 0.87 7.18
C MET A 50 -0.22 2.34 7.58
N HIS A 51 0.79 3.14 7.29
CA HIS A 51 0.67 4.60 7.29
C HIS A 51 1.39 5.22 6.10
N GLN A 52 1.08 6.48 5.81
CA GLN A 52 1.76 7.27 4.78
C GLN A 52 3.00 7.94 5.36
N ASP A 53 4.16 7.70 4.74
CA ASP A 53 5.43 8.40 5.03
C ASP A 53 5.76 9.31 3.85
N GLY A 54 5.52 10.61 4.00
CA GLY A 54 5.72 11.59 2.94
C GLY A 54 4.55 11.70 1.94
N PRO A 55 4.72 12.49 0.87
CA PRO A 55 3.71 12.70 -0.16
C PRO A 55 3.45 11.44 -0.99
N VAL A 56 2.34 10.79 -0.68
CA VAL A 56 1.77 9.72 -1.51
C VAL A 56 0.31 10.04 -1.78
N SER A 57 -0.18 9.64 -2.96
CA SER A 57 -1.60 9.74 -3.28
C SER A 57 -2.43 8.98 -2.25
N ILE A 58 -3.59 9.52 -1.88
CA ILE A 58 -4.61 8.78 -1.11
C ILE A 58 -5.22 7.75 -2.07
N MET A 59 -4.54 6.61 -2.20
CA MET A 59 -4.94 5.47 -3.01
C MET A 59 -4.87 4.21 -2.16
N ASN A 60 -5.60 3.18 -2.56
CA ASN A 60 -5.54 1.87 -1.93
C ASN A 60 -4.24 1.19 -2.38
N PRO A 61 -3.24 0.98 -1.49
CA PRO A 61 -2.11 0.15 -1.85
C PRO A 61 -2.61 -1.28 -2.08
N GLU A 62 -2.37 -1.82 -3.27
CA GLU A 62 -2.73 -3.20 -3.59
C GLU A 62 -1.56 -4.12 -3.22
N LEU A 63 -1.84 -5.11 -2.36
CA LEU A 63 -0.90 -6.16 -1.98
C LEU A 63 -1.29 -7.47 -2.69
N ILE A 64 -0.40 -7.97 -3.54
CA ILE A 64 -0.59 -9.18 -4.34
C ILE A 64 0.30 -10.28 -3.75
N PRO A 65 -0.25 -11.39 -3.23
CA PRO A 65 0.56 -12.45 -2.61
C PRO A 65 1.55 -13.06 -3.60
N ILE A 66 2.77 -13.35 -3.12
CA ILE A 66 3.81 -14.06 -3.89
C ILE A 66 4.39 -15.22 -3.09
N ASP A 67 4.93 -16.21 -3.81
CA ASP A 67 5.64 -17.34 -3.21
C ASP A 67 7.13 -17.03 -2.93
N GLN A 68 7.87 -18.05 -2.50
CA GLN A 68 9.31 -17.94 -2.19
C GLN A 68 10.19 -17.67 -3.42
N GLU A 69 9.73 -18.00 -4.61
CA GLU A 69 10.43 -17.75 -5.88
C GLU A 69 10.08 -16.35 -6.43
N GLY A 70 9.08 -15.68 -5.86
CA GLY A 70 8.59 -14.37 -6.27
C GLY A 70 7.46 -14.45 -7.29
N GLU A 71 6.91 -15.63 -7.53
CA GLU A 71 5.80 -15.83 -8.45
C GLU A 71 4.47 -15.40 -7.79
N MET A 72 3.60 -14.76 -8.58
CA MET A 72 2.30 -14.29 -8.08
C MET A 72 1.36 -15.46 -7.80
N LEU A 73 0.86 -15.50 -6.57
CA LEU A 73 -0.22 -16.38 -6.16
C LEU A 73 -1.56 -15.70 -6.47
N ARG A 74 -2.52 -16.45 -7.01
CA ARG A 74 -3.84 -15.92 -7.35
C ARG A 74 -4.87 -16.45 -6.36
N PHE A 75 -5.38 -15.55 -5.54
CA PHE A 75 -6.54 -15.77 -4.69
C PHE A 75 -7.58 -14.72 -5.02
N ASP A 76 -8.82 -15.14 -5.21
CA ASP A 76 -9.93 -14.20 -5.37
C ASP A 76 -10.25 -13.59 -4.01
N ALA A 77 -10.33 -12.26 -3.96
CA ALA A 77 -10.55 -11.53 -2.72
C ALA A 77 -11.38 -10.25 -2.95
N SER A 78 -12.23 -9.93 -1.99
CA SER A 78 -12.82 -8.60 -1.85
C SER A 78 -12.02 -7.76 -0.86
N VAL A 79 -11.89 -6.45 -1.13
CA VAL A 79 -11.03 -5.56 -0.36
C VAL A 79 -11.85 -4.46 0.30
N ASP A 80 -11.71 -4.35 1.62
CA ASP A 80 -12.20 -3.23 2.42
C ASP A 80 -11.04 -2.30 2.79
N TYR A 81 -11.31 -0.99 2.76
CA TYR A 81 -10.33 0.07 2.93
C TYR A 81 -10.83 1.08 3.97
N ASP A 82 -10.05 1.27 5.03
CA ASP A 82 -10.27 2.29 6.03
C ASP A 82 -9.08 3.25 6.11
N TYR A 83 -9.36 4.55 6.18
CA TYR A 83 -8.35 5.61 6.28
C TYR A 83 -8.71 6.60 7.38
N ASP A 84 -7.87 6.62 8.41
CA ASP A 84 -7.93 7.59 9.49
C ASP A 84 -7.20 8.86 9.06
N ARG A 85 -7.98 9.91 8.77
CA ARG A 85 -7.47 11.22 8.36
C ARG A 85 -6.70 11.97 9.46
N GLU A 86 -6.94 11.66 10.73
CA GLU A 86 -6.27 12.33 11.85
C GLU A 86 -4.86 11.75 12.06
N THR A 87 -4.71 10.44 11.91
CA THR A 87 -3.45 9.73 12.18
C THR A 87 -2.68 9.34 10.92
N GLY A 88 -3.30 9.41 9.74
CA GLY A 88 -2.72 8.92 8.49
C GLY A 88 -2.68 7.38 8.39
N LYS A 89 -3.33 6.68 9.33
CA LYS A 89 -3.37 5.22 9.39
C LYS A 89 -4.31 4.67 8.31
N ILE A 90 -3.85 3.63 7.63
CA ILE A 90 -4.59 2.89 6.61
C ILE A 90 -4.76 1.45 7.11
N THR A 91 -5.98 0.92 7.02
CA THR A 91 -6.25 -0.50 7.25
C THR A 91 -6.83 -1.11 5.98
N LEU A 92 -6.17 -2.14 5.46
CA LEU A 92 -6.65 -2.94 4.35
C LEU A 92 -7.09 -4.30 4.87
N THR A 93 -8.32 -4.69 4.55
CA THR A 93 -8.80 -6.06 4.82
C THR A 93 -9.14 -6.74 3.51
N TYR A 94 -8.43 -7.82 3.21
CA TYR A 94 -8.70 -8.70 2.07
C TYR A 94 -9.48 -9.90 2.60
N TYR A 95 -10.73 -10.04 2.19
CA TYR A 95 -11.56 -11.20 2.48
C TYR A 95 -11.40 -12.20 1.35
N TRP A 96 -10.90 -13.39 1.64
CA TRP A 96 -10.76 -14.44 0.65
C TRP A 96 -12.15 -14.93 0.23
N GLU A 97 -12.43 -15.00 -1.07
CA GLU A 97 -13.72 -15.48 -1.58
C GLU A 97 -13.92 -16.97 -1.29
N GLU A 98 -12.82 -17.72 -1.23
CA GLU A 98 -12.75 -19.09 -0.75
C GLU A 98 -11.75 -19.20 0.41
N SER A 99 -12.08 -20.00 1.42
CA SER A 99 -11.17 -20.20 2.56
C SER A 99 -9.86 -20.83 2.11
N LEU A 100 -8.74 -20.21 2.46
CA LEU A 100 -7.41 -20.72 2.11
C LEU A 100 -7.02 -21.87 3.03
N THR A 101 -6.38 -22.89 2.46
CA THR A 101 -5.78 -23.99 3.22
C THR A 101 -4.51 -23.54 3.94
N GLU A 102 -4.09 -24.28 4.97
CA GLU A 102 -2.83 -24.02 5.67
C GLU A 102 -1.61 -24.12 4.72
N GLU A 103 -1.66 -25.00 3.71
CA GLU A 103 -0.61 -25.10 2.68
C GLU A 103 -0.54 -23.82 1.84
N GLU A 104 -1.67 -23.32 1.37
CA GLU A 104 -1.74 -22.07 0.59
C GLU A 104 -1.27 -20.87 1.40
N LEU A 105 -1.68 -20.78 2.66
CA LEU A 105 -1.22 -19.73 3.57
C LEU A 105 0.30 -19.78 3.79
N ASN A 106 0.86 -20.97 3.98
CA ASN A 106 2.30 -21.16 4.17
C ASN A 106 3.12 -20.90 2.89
N ASN A 107 2.49 -21.00 1.72
CA ASN A 107 3.13 -20.68 0.45
C ASN A 107 3.29 -19.17 0.23
N ILE A 108 2.53 -18.33 0.93
CA ILE A 108 2.67 -16.87 0.86
C ILE A 108 3.95 -16.45 1.60
N ALA A 109 4.97 -16.05 0.85
CA ALA A 109 6.26 -15.62 1.38
C ALA A 109 6.44 -14.09 1.40
N GLY A 110 5.60 -13.38 0.65
CA GLY A 110 5.71 -11.96 0.45
C GLY A 110 4.51 -11.37 -0.29
N PHE A 111 4.64 -10.11 -0.66
CA PHE A 111 3.67 -9.44 -1.52
C PHE A 111 4.35 -8.57 -2.56
N SER A 112 3.67 -8.40 -3.68
CA SER A 112 3.95 -7.38 -4.68
C SER A 112 3.00 -6.20 -4.55
N TYR A 113 3.47 -5.01 -4.91
CA TYR A 113 2.71 -3.76 -4.91
C TYR A 113 3.15 -2.87 -6.08
N PHE A 114 2.26 -1.98 -6.52
CA PHE A 114 2.58 -1.03 -7.58
C PHE A 114 3.25 0.23 -7.02
N ALA A 115 4.50 0.47 -7.39
CA ALA A 115 5.17 1.77 -7.22
C ALA A 115 4.90 2.67 -8.42
N ASN A 116 4.83 3.99 -8.22
CA ASN A 116 4.64 4.98 -9.28
C ASN A 116 5.93 5.79 -9.44
N TYR A 117 6.67 5.57 -10.52
CA TYR A 117 7.97 6.21 -10.69
C TYR A 117 7.91 7.56 -11.41
N ASP A 118 6.75 7.91 -11.99
CA ASP A 118 6.51 9.19 -12.65
C ASP A 118 5.91 10.27 -11.73
N PHE A 119 5.63 9.93 -10.46
CA PHE A 119 5.00 10.83 -9.51
C PHE A 119 5.89 12.06 -9.29
N GLN A 120 5.31 13.25 -9.45
CA GLN A 120 6.00 14.51 -9.23
C GLN A 120 5.13 15.49 -8.46
N LEU A 121 5.76 16.22 -7.55
CA LEU A 121 5.14 17.39 -6.91
C LEU A 121 5.22 18.59 -7.85
N ASN A 122 4.07 19.16 -8.21
CA ASN A 122 4.02 20.38 -9.01
C ASN A 122 4.13 21.61 -8.11
N GLU A 123 5.34 21.89 -7.62
CA GLU A 123 5.60 23.03 -6.74
C GLU A 123 5.28 24.38 -7.40
N GLU A 124 5.39 24.48 -8.73
CA GLU A 124 5.06 25.70 -9.47
C GLU A 124 3.56 26.06 -9.39
N GLU A 125 2.70 25.06 -9.22
CA GLU A 125 1.25 25.22 -9.06
C GLU A 125 0.80 25.15 -7.58
N ALA A 126 1.75 25.25 -6.63
CA ALA A 126 1.42 25.20 -5.21
C ALA A 126 0.52 26.37 -4.78
N ILE A 127 -0.57 26.05 -4.08
CA ILE A 127 -1.55 27.02 -3.58
C ILE A 127 -1.34 27.21 -2.08
N THR A 128 -1.06 28.46 -1.66
CA THR A 128 -0.98 28.81 -0.23
C THR A 128 -2.28 29.45 0.23
N ILE A 129 -2.98 28.76 1.14
CA ILE A 129 -4.19 29.25 1.81
C ILE A 129 -3.79 29.84 3.16
N LYS A 130 -4.08 31.14 3.34
CA LYS A 130 -3.97 31.80 4.65
C LYS A 130 -5.15 31.37 5.50
N LEU A 131 -4.87 30.69 6.60
CA LEU A 131 -5.88 30.39 7.60
C LEU A 131 -6.10 31.67 8.42
N VAL A 132 -7.35 32.12 8.50
CA VAL A 132 -7.76 33.20 9.41
C VAL A 132 -8.07 32.55 10.75
N GLU A 133 -7.46 33.07 11.82
CA GLU A 133 -7.68 32.66 13.21
C GLU A 133 -9.12 32.93 13.68
#